data_AF-A0A285P908-F1
#
_entry.id   AF-A0A285P908-F1
#
_cell.length_a   1.000
_cell.length_b   1.000
_cell.length_c   1.000
_cell.angle_alpha   90.00
_cell.angle_beta   90.00
_cell.angle_gamma   90.00
#
_symmetry.space_group_name_H-M   'P 1'
#
loop_
_entity.id
_entity.type
_entity.pdbx_description
1 polymer ?
#
loop_
_entity_poly.entity_id
_entity_poly.type
_entity_poly.pdbx_seq_one_letter_code
_entity_poly.pdbx_strand_id
1 'polypeptide(L)'
;MTEEGRALLTEAEQEIIAGDRDVSDNYEYKVRSLVRNRVRKKLGSDIDILEEHFPEVYEMVKRDVCDSPETDLQSVREAYQGLQGAFERSDPEAARRAADRIGEALGENDE
;
A
#
# COMPACT_ATOMS: atom_id res chain seq x y z
N MET A 1 3.97 -2.15 -29.62
CA MET A 1 4.34 -0.89 -28.94
C MET A 1 5.20 -1.32 -27.77
N THR A 2 6.41 -0.78 -27.61
CA THR A 2 7.25 -1.16 -26.47
C THR A 2 6.46 -0.82 -25.21
N GLU A 3 6.40 -1.75 -24.25
CA GLU A 3 5.81 -1.52 -22.92
C GLU A 3 6.65 -0.54 -22.08
N GLU A 4 7.34 0.40 -22.74
CA GLU A 4 8.11 1.49 -22.14
C GLU A 4 7.12 2.62 -21.77
N GLY A 5 6.19 2.30 -20.88
CA GLY A 5 5.19 3.20 -20.36
C GLY A 5 5.41 3.47 -18.87
N ARG A 6 5.27 4.74 -18.46
CA ARG A 6 5.18 5.10 -17.04
C ARG A 6 3.89 4.52 -16.45
N ALA A 7 3.99 3.81 -15.33
CA ALA A 7 2.83 3.60 -14.46
C ALA A 7 2.57 4.92 -13.68
N LEU A 8 3.26 5.13 -12.56
CA LEU A 8 3.28 6.44 -11.87
C LEU A 8 4.54 7.25 -12.18
N LEU A 9 5.69 6.57 -12.21
CA LEU A 9 7.02 7.14 -12.39
C LEU A 9 7.62 6.72 -13.73
N THR A 10 8.48 7.56 -14.31
CA THR A 10 9.39 7.12 -15.36
C THR A 10 10.63 6.46 -14.74
N GLU A 11 11.38 5.68 -15.52
CA GLU A 11 12.66 5.09 -15.09
C GLU A 11 13.63 6.16 -14.57
N ALA A 12 13.78 7.27 -15.30
CA ALA A 12 14.61 8.39 -14.87
C ALA A 12 14.15 9.00 -13.52
N GLU A 13 12.85 9.08 -13.29
CA GLU A 13 12.31 9.57 -12.01
C GLU A 13 12.57 8.58 -10.87
N GLN A 14 12.52 7.27 -11.15
CA GLN A 14 12.88 6.23 -10.18
C GLN A 14 14.36 6.36 -9.79
N GLU A 15 15.28 6.41 -10.77
CA GLU A 15 16.72 6.57 -10.53
C GLU A 15 17.03 7.82 -9.69
N ILE A 16 16.40 8.95 -10.01
CA ILE A 16 16.59 10.21 -9.27
C ILE A 16 16.09 10.09 -7.83
N ILE A 17 14.94 9.43 -7.60
CA ILE A 17 14.37 9.29 -6.25
C ILE A 17 15.17 8.30 -5.41
N ALA A 18 15.70 7.25 -6.03
CA ALA A 18 16.56 6.24 -5.42
C ALA A 18 17.96 6.77 -5.09
N GLY A 19 18.38 7.86 -5.73
CA GLY A 19 19.72 8.43 -5.58
C GLY A 19 20.75 7.80 -6.51
N ASP A 20 20.30 6.98 -7.48
CA ASP A 20 21.17 6.30 -8.45
C ASP A 20 21.62 7.23 -9.60
N ARG A 21 21.02 8.42 -9.70
CA ARG A 21 21.34 9.44 -10.70
C ARG A 21 21.81 10.73 -10.06
N ASP A 22 23.04 11.13 -10.38
CA ASP A 22 23.63 12.39 -9.92
C ASP A 22 22.95 13.59 -10.61
N VAL A 23 22.22 14.37 -9.83
CA VAL A 23 21.52 15.58 -10.24
C VAL A 23 21.61 16.63 -9.14
N SER A 24 21.45 17.91 -9.48
CA SER A 24 21.42 18.97 -8.47
C SER A 24 20.27 18.78 -7.48
N ASP A 25 20.47 19.14 -6.21
CA ASP A 25 19.46 19.11 -5.14
C ASP A 25 18.14 19.79 -5.53
N ASN A 26 18.22 20.91 -6.24
CA ASN A 26 17.05 21.66 -6.69
C ASN A 26 16.21 20.85 -7.72
N TYR A 27 16.88 20.12 -8.60
CA TYR A 27 16.22 19.26 -9.58
C TYR A 27 15.62 18.01 -8.90
N GLU A 28 16.35 17.37 -7.99
CA GLU A 28 15.82 16.26 -7.20
C GLU A 28 14.58 16.68 -6.41
N TYR A 29 14.65 17.81 -5.70
CA TYR A 29 13.52 18.38 -4.96
C TYR A 29 12.31 18.62 -5.87
N LYS A 30 12.54 19.17 -7.07
CA LYS A 30 11.50 19.39 -8.07
C LYS A 30 10.86 18.07 -8.51
N VAL A 31 11.65 17.03 -8.81
CA VAL A 31 11.13 15.71 -9.19
C VAL A 31 10.25 15.13 -8.08
N ARG A 32 10.74 15.12 -6.83
CA ARG A 32 9.95 14.67 -5.67
C ARG A 32 8.65 15.46 -5.53
N SER A 33 8.69 16.79 -5.72
CA SER A 33 7.50 17.64 -5.67
C SER A 33 6.49 17.31 -6.77
N LEU A 34 6.94 17.06 -7.99
CA LEU A 34 6.09 16.68 -9.11
C LEU A 34 5.40 15.34 -8.88
N VAL A 35 6.12 14.35 -8.34
CA VAL A 35 5.55 13.04 -7.99
C VAL A 35 4.48 13.19 -6.91
N ARG A 36 4.76 13.91 -5.82
CA ARG A 36 3.76 14.18 -4.76
C ARG A 36 2.50 14.85 -5.31
N ASN A 37 2.67 15.79 -6.24
CA ASN A 37 1.54 16.49 -6.86
C ASN A 37 0.72 15.58 -7.78
N ARG A 38 1.34 14.65 -8.51
CA ARG A 38 0.62 13.63 -9.30
C ARG A 38 -0.26 12.77 -8.41
N VAL A 39 0.30 12.23 -7.32
CA VAL A 39 -0.45 11.41 -6.37
C VAL A 39 -1.63 12.19 -5.77
N ARG A 40 -1.37 13.38 -5.24
CA ARG A 40 -2.41 14.17 -4.55
C ARG A 40 -3.52 14.71 -5.44
N LYS A 41 -3.23 14.97 -6.72
CA LYS A 41 -4.15 15.71 -7.61
C LYS A 41 -4.73 14.89 -8.75
N LYS A 42 -4.12 13.75 -9.08
CA LYS A 42 -4.51 12.96 -10.26
C LYS A 42 -4.82 11.51 -9.91
N LEU A 43 -3.95 10.87 -9.14
CA LEU A 43 -4.06 9.43 -8.88
C LEU A 43 -5.43 9.06 -8.30
N GLY A 44 -5.96 9.83 -7.35
CA GLY A 44 -7.31 9.57 -6.82
C GLY A 44 -8.40 9.53 -7.90
N SER A 45 -8.43 10.54 -8.78
CA SER A 45 -9.39 10.57 -9.89
C SER A 45 -9.18 9.44 -10.90
N ASP A 46 -7.93 9.03 -11.14
CA ASP A 46 -7.64 7.87 -11.99
C ASP A 46 -8.17 6.58 -11.35
N ILE A 47 -8.02 6.43 -10.02
CA ILE A 47 -8.56 5.29 -9.26
C ILE A 47 -10.09 5.26 -9.29
N ASP A 48 -10.76 6.41 -9.10
CA ASP A 48 -12.23 6.49 -9.16
C ASP A 48 -12.77 6.01 -10.53
N ILE A 49 -12.10 6.40 -11.62
CA ILE A 49 -12.45 5.95 -12.98
C ILE A 49 -12.23 4.44 -13.15
N LEU A 50 -11.14 3.91 -12.61
CA LEU A 50 -10.87 2.47 -12.66
C LEU A 50 -11.92 1.68 -11.88
N GLU A 51 -12.32 2.16 -10.70
CA GLU A 51 -13.37 1.53 -9.90
C GLU A 51 -14.71 1.48 -10.67
N GLU A 52 -15.09 2.60 -11.31
CA GLU A 52 -16.37 2.70 -12.00
C GLU A 52 -16.42 1.94 -13.35
N HIS A 53 -15.33 1.98 -14.11
CA HIS A 53 -15.33 1.56 -15.52
C HIS A 53 -14.40 0.40 -15.83
N PHE A 54 -13.44 0.08 -14.97
CA PHE A 54 -12.51 -1.03 -15.19
C PHE A 54 -12.14 -1.76 -13.88
N PRO A 55 -13.12 -2.37 -13.20
CA PRO A 55 -12.96 -2.89 -11.85
C PRO A 55 -11.90 -3.98 -11.71
N GLU A 56 -11.66 -4.77 -12.76
CA GLU A 56 -10.56 -5.75 -12.78
C GLU A 56 -9.19 -5.09 -12.55
N VAL A 57 -8.94 -3.94 -13.19
CA VAL A 57 -7.67 -3.20 -13.02
C VAL A 57 -7.62 -2.47 -11.70
N TYR A 58 -8.76 -1.96 -11.21
CA TYR A 58 -8.84 -1.41 -9.86
C TYR A 58 -8.40 -2.42 -8.81
N GLU A 59 -8.92 -3.65 -8.85
CA GLU A 59 -8.53 -4.70 -7.90
C GLU A 59 -7.06 -5.10 -8.06
N MET A 60 -6.51 -5.13 -9.28
CA MET A 60 -5.08 -5.34 -9.48
C MET A 60 -4.23 -4.26 -8.79
N VAL A 61 -4.56 -2.98 -8.98
CA VAL A 61 -3.84 -1.87 -8.34
C VAL A 61 -3.98 -1.91 -6.82
N LYS A 62 -5.18 -2.18 -6.33
CA LYS A 62 -5.46 -2.30 -4.89
C LYS A 62 -4.65 -3.42 -4.28
N ARG A 63 -4.62 -4.61 -4.89
CA ARG A 63 -3.81 -5.73 -4.42
C ARG A 63 -2.33 -5.39 -4.38
N ASP A 64 -1.80 -4.80 -5.46
CA ASP A 64 -0.37 -4.50 -5.55
C ASP A 64 0.08 -3.38 -4.57
N VAL A 65 -0.86 -2.54 -4.09
CA VAL A 65 -0.58 -1.44 -3.14
C VAL A 65 -0.92 -1.82 -1.68
N CYS A 66 -2.04 -2.49 -1.46
CA CYS A 66 -2.57 -2.79 -0.13
C CYS A 66 -2.07 -4.15 0.39
N ASP A 67 -2.06 -5.18 -0.46
CA ASP A 67 -1.77 -6.57 -0.07
C ASP A 67 -0.27 -6.87 -0.22
N SER A 68 0.56 -5.94 0.24
CA SER A 68 1.99 -6.20 0.35
C SER A 68 2.22 -7.11 1.56
N PRO A 69 3.13 -8.09 1.49
CA PRO A 69 3.44 -8.96 2.64
C PRO A 69 3.92 -8.17 3.86
N GLU A 70 4.43 -6.94 3.68
CA GLU A 70 4.77 -6.04 4.78
C GLU A 70 3.54 -5.44 5.47
N THR A 71 2.48 -5.14 4.71
CA THR A 71 1.17 -4.70 5.24
C THR A 71 0.51 -5.82 6.03
N ASP A 72 0.52 -7.04 5.51
CA ASP A 72 -0.08 -8.21 6.16
C ASP A 72 0.62 -8.52 7.49
N LEU A 73 1.96 -8.48 7.50
CA LEU A 73 2.75 -8.68 8.72
C LEU A 73 2.54 -7.57 9.77
N GLN A 74 2.29 -6.33 9.34
CA GLN A 74 1.98 -5.24 10.27
C GLN A 74 0.60 -5.43 10.89
N SER A 75 -0.41 -5.78 10.09
CA SER A 75 -1.76 -6.09 10.55
C SER A 75 -1.78 -7.26 11.54
N VAL A 76 -1.06 -8.34 11.23
CA VAL A 76 -0.88 -9.51 12.12
C VAL A 76 -0.21 -9.09 13.43
N ARG A 77 0.82 -8.25 13.38
CA ARG A 77 1.55 -7.78 14.57
C ARG A 77 0.64 -6.98 15.51
N GLU A 78 -0.15 -6.07 14.97
CA GLU A 78 -1.09 -5.26 15.76
C GLU A 78 -2.17 -6.12 16.39
N ALA A 79 -2.71 -7.08 15.65
CA ALA A 79 -3.69 -8.02 16.15
C ALA A 79 -3.09 -8.92 17.26
N TYR A 80 -1.86 -9.40 17.10
CA TYR A 80 -1.13 -10.15 18.13
C TYR A 80 -0.88 -9.34 19.41
N GLN A 81 -0.50 -8.07 19.30
CA GLN A 81 -0.37 -7.18 20.47
C GLN A 81 -1.73 -7.00 21.18
N GLY A 82 -2.81 -6.86 20.41
CA GLY A 82 -4.17 -6.83 20.94
C GLY A 82 -4.52 -8.10 21.73
N LEU A 83 -4.12 -9.26 21.21
CA LEU A 83 -4.29 -10.56 21.85
C LEU A 83 -3.49 -10.65 23.16
N GLN A 84 -2.22 -10.26 23.17
CA GLN A 84 -1.38 -10.20 24.38
C GLN A 84 -2.03 -9.33 25.46
N GLY A 85 -2.45 -8.11 25.11
CA GLY A 85 -3.12 -7.22 26.06
C GLY A 85 -4.46 -7.77 26.56
N ALA A 86 -5.19 -8.53 25.75
CA ALA A 86 -6.42 -9.18 26.18
C ALA A 86 -6.15 -10.27 27.22
N PHE A 87 -5.10 -11.07 27.06
CA PHE A 87 -4.67 -12.05 28.06
C PHE A 87 -4.26 -11.39 29.37
N GLU A 88 -3.49 -10.30 29.31
CA GLU A 88 -3.11 -9.52 30.51
C GLU A 88 -4.32 -9.03 31.30
N ARG A 89 -5.39 -8.62 30.59
CA ARG A 89 -6.65 -8.17 31.20
C ARG A 89 -7.62 -9.29 31.54
N SER A 90 -7.30 -10.54 31.19
CA SER A 90 -8.23 -11.67 31.29
C SER A 90 -9.57 -11.41 30.58
N ASP A 91 -9.53 -10.77 29.40
CA ASP A 91 -10.69 -10.41 28.59
C ASP A 91 -10.83 -11.39 27.41
N PRO A 92 -11.68 -12.43 27.52
CA PRO A 92 -11.81 -13.47 26.50
C PRO A 92 -12.46 -12.96 25.21
N GLU A 93 -13.32 -11.93 25.28
CA GLU A 93 -13.94 -11.38 24.08
C GLU A 93 -12.94 -10.52 23.29
N ALA A 94 -12.11 -9.75 23.98
CA ALA A 94 -11.03 -9.02 23.32
C ALA A 94 -10.00 -9.96 22.71
N ALA A 95 -9.71 -11.08 23.38
CA ALA A 95 -8.82 -12.11 22.84
C ALA A 95 -9.38 -12.73 21.56
N ARG A 96 -10.68 -13.07 21.55
CA ARG A 96 -11.35 -13.60 20.37
C ARG A 96 -11.35 -12.61 19.21
N ARG A 97 -11.74 -11.35 19.43
CA ARG A 97 -11.69 -10.29 18.39
C ARG A 97 -10.28 -10.01 17.86
N ALA A 98 -9.25 -10.24 18.68
CA ALA A 98 -7.87 -10.08 18.24
C ALA A 98 -7.42 -11.29 17.41
N ALA A 99 -7.83 -12.51 17.77
CA ALA A 99 -7.57 -13.72 16.99
C ALA A 99 -8.28 -13.70 15.63
N ASP A 100 -9.56 -13.28 15.58
CA ASP A 100 -10.32 -13.16 14.33
C ASP A 100 -9.60 -12.21 13.34
N ARG A 101 -9.09 -11.07 13.83
CA ARG A 101 -8.29 -10.13 13.02
C ARG A 101 -6.95 -10.69 12.52
N ILE A 102 -6.35 -11.64 13.24
CA ILE A 102 -5.15 -12.34 12.74
C ILE A 102 -5.53 -13.24 11.56
N GLY A 103 -6.63 -14.00 11.67
CA GLY A 103 -7.13 -14.84 10.57
C GLY A 103 -7.47 -14.02 9.32
N GLU A 104 -8.18 -12.91 9.51
CA GLU A 104 -8.48 -11.94 8.44
C GLU A 104 -7.20 -11.43 7.75
N ALA A 105 -6.20 -11.03 8.54
CA ALA A 105 -4.92 -10.52 8.02
C ALA A 105 -4.05 -11.59 7.35
N LEU A 106 -4.27 -12.87 7.63
CA LEU A 106 -3.59 -13.99 6.98
C LEU A 106 -4.35 -14.51 5.75
N GLY A 107 -5.49 -13.89 5.40
CA GLY A 107 -6.32 -14.34 4.30
C GLY A 107 -7.05 -15.66 4.57
N GLU A 108 -7.15 -16.08 5.83
CA GLU A 108 -7.99 -17.20 6.25
C GLU A 108 -9.45 -16.73 6.31
N ASN A 109 -10.03 -16.44 5.14
CA ASN A 109 -11.49 -16.35 5.03
C ASN A 109 -12.01 -17.78 4.79
N ASP A 110 -12.83 -18.27 5.72
CA ASP A 110 -13.54 -19.55 5.64
C ASP A 110 -14.13 -19.80 4.23
N GLU A 111 -13.78 -20.96 3.64
CA GLU A 111 -14.56 -21.60 2.56
C GLU A 111 -15.99 -21.96 3.02
#